data_AF-A0A4T0W8I0-F1
#
_entry.id   AF-A0A4T0W8I0-F1
#
_cell.length_a   1.000
_cell.length_b   1.000
_cell.length_c   1.000
_cell.angle_alpha   90.00
_cell.angle_beta   90.00
_cell.angle_gamma   90.00
#
_symmetry.space_group_name_H-M   'P 1'
#
loop_
_entity.id
_entity.type
_entity.pdbx_description
1 polymer ?
#
loop_
_entity_poly.entity_id
_entity_poly.type
_entity_poly.pdbx_seq_one_letter_code
_entity_poly.pdbx_strand_id
1 'polypeptide(L)'
;MGRKTWESIPPKFRPLKGRLNIVISRAHPVLDLSSSSSAAATPDLDSEPVKVGSLEQALTYLRGDGVAGRLGKVFVIGGAQIYGAALQLPEVKRVLLTKVLGEFECDAFFPLRLRDEGENGEEDSAAQGWKKVEKTGLDAWVGEEVEGGEIEENGTRYEFQMWEKV
;
A
#
# COMPACT_ATOMS: atom_id res chain seq x y z
N MET A 1 5.85 0.21 -4.74
CA MET A 1 6.26 -1.08 -4.15
C MET A 1 7.78 -1.18 -4.12
N GLY A 2 8.35 -2.12 -3.37
CA GLY A 2 9.79 -2.37 -3.35
C GLY A 2 10.23 -3.28 -4.50
N ARG A 3 11.51 -3.19 -4.88
CA ARG A 3 12.11 -3.99 -5.97
C ARG A 3 11.94 -5.50 -5.81
N LYS A 4 12.08 -6.05 -4.60
CA LYS A 4 11.84 -7.50 -4.36
C LYS A 4 10.39 -7.91 -4.62
N THR A 5 9.42 -7.09 -4.23
CA THR A 5 7.99 -7.32 -4.50
C THR A 5 7.67 -7.21 -5.98
N TRP A 6 8.31 -6.28 -6.70
CA TRP A 6 8.17 -6.19 -8.15
C TRP A 6 8.75 -7.42 -8.88
N GLU A 7 9.90 -7.93 -8.41
CA GLU A 7 10.55 -9.11 -8.98
C GLU A 7 9.80 -10.41 -8.70
N SER A 8 9.01 -10.49 -7.63
CA SER A 8 8.17 -11.66 -7.34
C SER A 8 6.91 -11.74 -8.21
N ILE A 9 6.52 -10.67 -8.91
CA ILE A 9 5.39 -10.69 -9.85
C ILE A 9 5.85 -11.33 -11.16
N PRO A 10 5.18 -12.40 -11.65
CA PRO A 10 5.56 -13.03 -12.91
C PRO A 10 5.60 -12.01 -14.07
N PRO A 11 6.58 -12.09 -14.99
CA PRO A 11 6.77 -11.08 -16.04
C PRO A 11 5.53 -10.78 -16.89
N LYS A 12 4.65 -11.76 -17.11
CA LYS A 12 3.39 -11.60 -17.87
C LYS A 12 2.30 -10.80 -17.13
N PHE A 13 2.47 -10.58 -15.83
CA PHE A 13 1.51 -9.87 -14.96
C PHE A 13 2.06 -8.53 -14.47
N ARG A 14 3.22 -8.09 -14.97
CA ARG A 14 3.78 -6.77 -14.71
C ARG A 14 3.91 -5.99 -16.04
N PRO A 15 3.62 -4.69 -16.07
CA PRO A 15 3.09 -3.87 -14.96
C PRO A 15 1.67 -4.27 -14.55
N LEU A 16 1.29 -3.86 -13.35
CA LEU A 16 -0.09 -4.01 -12.88
C LEU A 16 -1.00 -3.12 -13.74
N LYS A 17 -1.78 -3.73 -14.63
CA LYS A 17 -2.61 -3.00 -15.62
C LYS A 17 -3.51 -1.94 -14.99
N GLY A 18 -3.70 -0.83 -15.73
CA GLY A 18 -4.55 0.30 -15.37
C GLY A 18 -4.05 1.10 -14.17
N ARG A 19 -2.79 0.91 -13.74
CA ARG A 19 -2.21 1.55 -12.55
C ARG A 19 -0.82 2.07 -12.84
N LEU A 20 -0.52 3.25 -12.34
CA LEU A 20 0.86 3.72 -12.30
C LEU A 20 1.67 2.84 -11.35
N ASN A 21 2.67 2.15 -11.88
CA ASN A 21 3.57 1.32 -11.09
C ASN A 21 4.83 2.12 -10.73
N ILE A 22 5.11 2.28 -9.43
CA ILE A 22 6.35 2.89 -8.93
C ILE A 22 7.17 1.83 -8.16
N VAL A 23 8.41 1.61 -8.58
CA VAL A 23 9.34 0.63 -8.00
C VAL A 23 10.49 1.36 -7.31
N ILE A 24 10.67 1.04 -6.02
CA ILE A 24 11.66 1.68 -5.15
C ILE A 24 12.86 0.75 -4.97
N SER A 25 14.06 1.25 -5.27
CA SER A 25 15.33 0.57 -5.03
C SER A 25 16.45 1.59 -4.82
N ARG A 26 17.31 1.39 -3.82
CA ARG A 26 18.49 2.23 -3.58
C ARG A 26 19.48 2.28 -4.74
N ALA A 27 19.42 1.29 -5.64
CA ALA A 27 20.27 1.22 -6.83
C ALA A 27 19.68 1.98 -8.03
N HIS A 28 18.45 2.48 -7.95
CA HIS A 28 17.89 3.31 -9.01
C HIS A 28 18.50 4.71 -8.98
N PRO A 29 18.77 5.30 -10.15
CA PRO A 29 19.26 6.67 -10.22
C PRO A 29 18.21 7.62 -9.63
N VAL A 30 18.68 8.77 -9.14
CA VAL A 30 17.80 9.88 -8.78
C VAL A 30 17.06 10.31 -10.04
N LEU A 31 15.73 10.34 -9.99
CA LEU A 31 14.95 10.90 -11.09
C LEU A 31 15.28 12.39 -11.23
N ASP A 32 15.82 12.77 -12.38
CA ASP A 32 15.93 14.17 -12.75
C ASP A 32 14.56 14.66 -13.25
N LEU A 33 13.83 15.33 -12.37
CA LEU A 33 12.53 15.92 -12.70
C LEU A 33 12.68 17.22 -13.50
N SER A 34 13.89 17.79 -13.62
CA SER A 34 14.13 19.04 -14.35
C SER A 34 14.13 18.85 -15.87
N SER A 35 14.46 17.65 -16.35
CA SER A 35 14.46 17.28 -17.77
C SER A 35 13.09 16.85 -18.30
N SER A 36 12.05 16.81 -17.45
CA SER A 36 10.65 16.65 -17.86
C SER A 36 10.05 17.98 -18.38
N SER A 37 10.78 18.66 -19.26
CA SER A 37 10.36 19.90 -19.92
C SER A 37 9.48 19.64 -21.16
N SER A 38 9.18 18.39 -21.49
CA SER A 38 8.17 18.05 -22.50
C SER A 38 6.79 18.03 -21.83
N ALA A 39 6.03 19.10 -22.03
CA ALA A 39 4.61 19.26 -21.77
C ALA A 39 3.87 17.98 -21.31
N ALA A 40 3.60 17.89 -20.00
CA ALA A 40 2.48 17.20 -19.35
C ALA A 40 1.90 15.93 -20.04
N ALA A 41 2.76 15.01 -20.50
CA ALA A 41 2.30 13.70 -20.94
C ALA A 41 1.72 12.97 -19.73
N THR A 42 0.47 12.50 -19.85
CA THR A 42 -0.10 11.56 -18.88
C THR A 42 0.82 10.34 -18.80
N PRO A 43 1.24 9.90 -17.60
CA PRO A 43 2.04 8.68 -17.50
C PRO A 43 1.25 7.51 -18.08
N ASP A 44 1.87 6.77 -18.99
CA ASP A 44 1.29 5.55 -19.55
C ASP A 44 1.22 4.49 -18.44
N LEU A 45 0.01 4.19 -17.99
CA LEU A 45 -0.26 3.31 -16.86
C LEU A 45 0.09 1.84 -17.14
N ASP A 46 0.20 1.46 -18.41
CA ASP A 46 0.51 0.09 -18.82
C ASP A 46 1.96 -0.05 -19.33
N SER A 47 2.78 1.00 -19.15
CA SER A 47 4.21 1.02 -19.49
C SER A 47 5.13 0.54 -18.35
N GLU A 48 6.44 0.53 -18.62
CA GLU A 48 7.47 0.22 -17.61
C GLU A 48 7.28 1.06 -16.33
N PRO A 49 7.59 0.49 -15.15
CA PRO A 49 7.40 1.19 -13.90
C PRO A 49 8.34 2.40 -13.79
N VAL A 50 7.85 3.43 -13.10
CA VAL A 50 8.68 4.54 -12.64
C VAL A 50 9.66 4.00 -11.59
N LYS A 51 10.96 4.20 -11.81
CA LYS A 51 12.04 3.70 -10.96
C LYS A 51 12.57 4.85 -10.10
N VAL A 52 12.53 4.68 -8.78
CA VAL A 52 12.96 5.71 -7.81
C VAL A 52 13.87 5.13 -6.73
N GLY A 53 14.72 5.99 -6.17
CA GLY A 53 15.67 5.64 -5.10
C GLY A 53 15.04 5.48 -3.72
N SER A 54 13.91 6.18 -3.47
CA SER A 54 13.30 6.28 -2.14
C SER A 54 11.80 6.58 -2.18
N LEU A 55 11.12 6.52 -1.03
CA LEU A 55 9.72 6.92 -0.91
C LEU A 55 9.54 8.43 -1.10
N GLU A 56 10.49 9.24 -0.64
CA GLU A 56 10.49 10.69 -0.80
C GLU A 56 10.54 11.05 -2.29
N GLN A 57 11.40 10.39 -3.07
CA GLN A 57 11.43 10.58 -4.51
C GLN A 57 10.13 10.13 -5.18
N ALA A 58 9.49 9.05 -4.71
CA ALA A 58 8.18 8.63 -5.20
C ALA A 58 7.12 9.72 -4.94
N LEU A 59 7.10 10.30 -3.75
CA LEU A 59 6.20 11.38 -3.39
C LEU A 59 6.45 12.65 -4.22
N THR A 60 7.71 13.03 -4.44
CA THR A 60 8.06 14.17 -5.30
C THR A 60 7.58 13.94 -6.73
N TYR A 61 7.78 12.75 -7.29
CA TYR A 61 7.27 12.38 -8.62
C TYR A 61 5.74 12.48 -8.68
N LEU A 62 5.04 11.93 -7.69
CA LEU A 62 3.57 11.95 -7.62
C LEU A 62 3.00 13.38 -7.48
N ARG A 63 3.77 14.31 -6.91
CA ARG A 63 3.41 15.73 -6.76
C ARG A 63 3.73 16.58 -8.00
N GLY A 64 4.46 16.04 -8.97
CA GLY A 64 4.81 16.79 -10.19
C GLY A 64 3.60 17.09 -11.07
N ASP A 65 3.62 18.23 -11.78
CA ASP A 65 2.48 18.75 -12.56
C ASP A 65 1.92 17.78 -13.62
N GLY A 66 2.75 16.86 -14.14
CA GLY A 66 2.33 15.83 -15.09
C GLY A 66 1.51 14.68 -14.49
N VAL A 67 1.49 14.56 -13.16
CA VAL A 67 0.93 13.42 -12.41
C VAL A 67 -0.10 13.89 -11.38
N ALA A 68 0.19 15.01 -10.71
CA ALA A 68 -0.67 15.60 -9.69
C ALA A 68 -2.07 15.87 -10.24
N GLY A 69 -3.10 15.47 -9.49
CA GLY A 69 -4.50 15.64 -9.88
C GLY A 69 -5.00 14.71 -11.00
N ARG A 70 -4.14 13.88 -11.59
CA ARG A 70 -4.52 12.90 -12.64
C ARG A 70 -4.69 11.48 -12.12
N LEU A 71 -4.15 11.20 -10.93
CA LEU A 71 -4.28 9.91 -10.26
C LEU A 71 -5.32 10.00 -9.14
N GLY A 72 -5.99 8.88 -8.89
CA GLY A 72 -6.88 8.72 -7.73
C GLY A 72 -6.07 8.42 -6.46
N LYS A 73 -6.25 7.23 -5.92
CA LYS A 73 -5.61 6.80 -4.67
C LYS A 73 -4.20 6.24 -4.92
N VAL A 74 -3.27 6.52 -4.00
CA VAL A 74 -1.92 5.96 -4.01
C VAL A 74 -1.84 4.83 -2.99
N PHE A 75 -1.36 3.66 -3.42
CA PHE A 75 -1.25 2.47 -2.59
C PHE A 75 0.20 2.01 -2.43
N VAL A 76 0.58 1.75 -1.18
CA VAL A 76 1.78 1.00 -0.86
C VAL A 76 1.42 -0.48 -0.77
N ILE A 77 1.84 -1.27 -1.76
CA ILE A 77 1.56 -2.72 -1.83
C ILE A 77 2.74 -3.58 -1.35
N GLY A 78 3.60 -3.01 -0.50
CA GLY A 78 4.70 -3.71 0.16
C GLY A 78 6.04 -3.72 -0.58
N GLY A 79 6.99 -4.56 -0.17
CA GLY A 79 6.91 -5.54 0.95
C GLY A 79 7.24 -4.95 2.33
N ALA A 80 7.58 -5.82 3.30
CA ALA A 80 7.79 -5.48 4.72
C ALA A 80 8.63 -4.20 4.97
N GLN A 81 9.78 -4.06 4.31
CA GLN A 81 10.61 -2.85 4.45
C GLN A 81 9.93 -1.58 3.96
N ILE A 82 9.17 -1.68 2.86
CA ILE A 82 8.44 -0.54 2.30
C ILE A 82 7.22 -0.21 3.16
N TYR A 83 6.53 -1.21 3.71
CA TYR A 83 5.47 -0.97 4.70
C TYR A 83 6.03 -0.23 5.92
N GLY A 84 7.14 -0.70 6.48
CA GLY A 84 7.78 -0.08 7.64
C GLY A 84 8.16 1.37 7.40
N ALA A 85 8.81 1.65 6.26
CA ALA A 85 9.18 3.01 5.89
C ALA A 85 7.95 3.89 5.61
N ALA A 86 6.92 3.36 4.93
CA ALA A 86 5.72 4.11 4.60
C ALA A 86 4.92 4.52 5.84
N LEU A 87 4.82 3.67 6.86
CA LEU A 87 4.06 3.99 8.08
C LEU A 87 4.63 5.18 8.88
N GLN A 88 5.90 5.51 8.66
CA GLN A 88 6.56 6.70 9.26
C GLN A 88 6.20 8.00 8.51
N LEU A 89 5.60 7.91 7.32
CA LEU A 89 5.27 9.07 6.52
C LEU A 89 3.94 9.71 6.98
N PRO A 90 3.85 11.04 7.04
CA PRO A 90 2.60 11.72 7.37
C PRO A 90 1.52 11.54 6.30
N GLU A 91 1.90 11.20 5.06
CA GLU A 91 0.99 10.94 3.94
C GLU A 91 0.19 9.65 4.09
N VAL A 92 0.66 8.68 4.90
CA VAL A 92 -0.05 7.41 5.10
C VAL A 92 -1.16 7.61 6.12
N LYS A 93 -2.40 7.51 5.62
CA LYS A 93 -3.63 7.75 6.40
C LYS A 93 -4.38 6.48 6.77
N ARG A 94 -4.19 5.40 6.00
CA ARG A 94 -5.01 4.19 6.06
C ARG A 94 -4.20 2.93 5.88
N VAL A 95 -4.65 1.86 6.53
CA VAL A 95 -4.26 0.48 6.24
C VAL A 95 -5.50 -0.28 5.82
N LEU A 96 -5.48 -0.86 4.62
CA LEU A 96 -6.43 -1.89 4.21
C LEU A 96 -5.79 -3.24 4.53
N LEU A 97 -6.44 -4.01 5.37
CA LEU A 97 -5.91 -5.26 5.91
C LEU A 97 -6.87 -6.40 5.60
N THR A 98 -6.38 -7.45 4.97
CA THR A 98 -7.01 -8.76 5.01
C THR A 98 -6.48 -9.49 6.25
N LYS A 99 -7.27 -9.58 7.32
CA LYS A 99 -6.90 -10.31 8.55
C LYS A 99 -7.17 -11.79 8.30
N VAL A 100 -6.11 -12.56 8.05
CA VAL A 100 -6.19 -14.01 7.88
C VAL A 100 -6.28 -14.68 9.26
N LEU A 101 -7.29 -15.52 9.46
CA LEU A 101 -7.62 -16.20 10.71
C LEU A 101 -7.04 -17.61 10.72
N GLY A 102 -5.71 -17.69 10.86
CA GLY A 102 -4.98 -18.95 10.92
C GLY A 102 -3.51 -18.76 11.28
N GLU A 103 -2.84 -19.86 11.56
CA GLU A 103 -1.41 -19.90 11.86
C GLU A 103 -0.63 -20.48 10.68
N PHE A 104 0.42 -19.78 10.27
CA PHE A 104 1.26 -20.16 9.13
C PHE A 104 2.73 -19.89 9.45
N GLU A 105 3.62 -20.74 8.94
CA GLU A 105 5.05 -20.46 8.97
C GLU A 105 5.36 -19.23 8.10
N CYS A 106 6.01 -18.23 8.70
CA CYS A 106 6.37 -17.00 8.01
C CYS A 106 7.66 -16.40 8.57
N ASP A 107 8.40 -15.69 7.72
CA ASP A 107 9.68 -15.03 8.04
C ASP A 107 9.62 -13.50 7.88
N ALA A 108 8.48 -12.97 7.43
CA ALA A 108 8.23 -11.57 7.19
C ALA A 108 6.94 -11.12 7.87
N PHE A 109 7.02 -10.06 8.67
CA PHE A 109 5.91 -9.56 9.47
C PHE A 109 5.52 -8.13 9.06
N PHE A 110 4.22 -7.84 9.14
CA PHE A 110 3.74 -6.46 9.03
C PHE A 110 4.22 -5.68 10.26
N PRO A 111 4.79 -4.47 10.09
CA PRO A 111 5.48 -3.74 11.16
C PRO A 111 4.55 -3.10 12.20
N LEU A 112 3.23 -3.17 12.01
CA LEU A 112 2.23 -2.62 12.93
C LEU A 112 1.34 -3.75 13.47
N ARG A 113 1.07 -3.74 14.77
CA ARG A 113 0.12 -4.66 15.40
C ARG A 113 -1.25 -3.99 15.44
N LEU A 114 -2.13 -4.39 14.52
CA LEU A 114 -3.52 -3.97 14.45
C LEU A 114 -4.38 -5.08 15.09
N ARG A 115 -4.99 -4.81 16.25
CA ARG A 115 -5.79 -5.77 17.01
C ARG A 115 -7.09 -5.11 17.47
N ASP A 116 -8.14 -5.90 17.52
CA ASP A 116 -9.44 -5.46 18.03
C ASP A 116 -9.34 -5.17 19.54
N GLU A 117 -10.09 -4.16 20.01
CA GLU A 117 -10.17 -3.84 21.43
C GLU A 117 -10.74 -5.05 22.20
N GLY A 118 -9.93 -5.67 23.07
CA GLY A 118 -10.36 -6.77 23.94
C GLY A 118 -9.75 -8.15 23.66
N GLU A 119 -8.92 -8.33 22.64
CA GLU A 119 -8.10 -9.54 22.46
C GLU A 119 -6.93 -9.54 23.48
N ASN A 120 -7.18 -10.08 24.68
CA ASN A 120 -6.26 -10.40 25.77
C ASN A 120 -5.59 -9.20 26.49
N GLY A 121 -6.28 -8.71 27.54
CA GLY A 121 -5.83 -8.35 28.90
C GLY A 121 -4.44 -7.80 29.26
N GLU A 122 -3.52 -7.53 28.33
CA GLU A 122 -2.23 -6.90 28.60
C GLU A 122 -2.16 -5.55 27.90
N GLU A 123 -1.87 -4.50 28.68
CA GLU A 123 -1.68 -3.11 28.25
C GLU A 123 -0.40 -2.94 27.41
N ASP A 124 -0.19 -3.74 26.36
CA ASP A 124 0.95 -3.58 25.45
C ASP A 124 0.47 -3.14 24.05
N SER A 125 0.30 -1.82 23.93
CA SER A 125 0.33 -1.06 22.65
C SER A 125 -0.74 -1.38 21.59
N ALA A 126 -1.98 -1.71 21.99
CA ALA A 126 -3.12 -1.78 21.08
C ALA A 126 -3.11 -0.58 20.10
N ALA A 127 -2.86 -0.87 18.81
CA ALA A 127 -2.93 0.04 17.67
C ALA A 127 -2.62 1.52 17.96
N GLN A 128 -1.53 1.86 18.65
CA GLN A 128 -1.26 3.25 19.05
C GLN A 128 -1.30 4.19 17.83
N GLY A 129 -2.25 5.12 17.82
CA GLY A 129 -2.49 6.05 16.72
C GLY A 129 -3.25 5.47 15.52
N TRP A 130 -3.95 4.34 15.66
CA TRP A 130 -4.76 3.71 14.62
C TRP A 130 -6.09 3.21 15.17
N LYS A 131 -7.17 3.46 14.45
CA LYS A 131 -8.52 3.03 14.80
C LYS A 131 -9.13 2.20 13.68
N LYS A 132 -9.76 1.08 14.03
CA LYS A 132 -10.54 0.28 13.07
C LYS A 132 -11.76 1.07 12.61
N VAL A 133 -11.99 1.08 11.31
CA VAL A 133 -13.14 1.73 10.69
C VAL A 133 -14.26 0.71 10.54
N GLU A 134 -15.46 1.13 10.90
CA GLU A 134 -16.69 0.34 10.73
C GLU A 134 -16.91 -0.04 9.25
N LYS A 135 -17.63 -1.14 9.03
CA LYS A 135 -17.90 -1.66 7.67
C LYS A 135 -18.46 -0.59 6.72
N THR A 136 -19.41 0.21 7.19
CA THR A 136 -20.01 1.28 6.39
C THR A 136 -18.99 2.32 5.93
N GLY A 137 -17.96 2.60 6.74
CA GLY A 137 -16.86 3.48 6.39
C GLY A 137 -15.88 2.82 5.40
N LEU A 138 -15.62 1.52 5.53
CA LEU A 138 -14.86 0.74 4.55
C LEU A 138 -15.55 0.75 3.18
N ASP A 139 -16.83 0.38 3.12
CA ASP A 139 -17.62 0.34 1.88
C ASP A 139 -17.64 1.72 1.20
N ALA A 140 -17.93 2.78 1.97
CA ALA A 140 -17.95 4.14 1.46
C ALA A 140 -16.58 4.58 0.93
N TRP A 141 -15.48 4.17 1.59
CA TRP A 141 -14.15 4.52 1.13
C TRP A 141 -13.76 3.74 -0.12
N VAL A 142 -14.03 2.43 -0.18
CA VAL A 142 -13.73 1.61 -1.37
C VAL A 142 -14.57 2.08 -2.56
N GLY A 143 -15.83 2.44 -2.32
CA GLY A 143 -16.80 2.86 -3.33
C GLY A 143 -17.70 1.72 -3.82
N GLU A 144 -17.64 0.56 -3.18
CA GLU A 144 -18.47 -0.61 -3.44
C GLU A 144 -18.73 -1.37 -2.14
N GLU A 145 -19.70 -2.29 -2.15
CA GLU A 145 -19.95 -3.17 -1.02
C GLU A 145 -18.82 -4.18 -0.88
N VAL A 146 -18.07 -4.11 0.23
CA VAL A 146 -17.07 -5.10 0.58
C VAL A 146 -17.74 -6.24 1.32
N GLU A 147 -17.38 -7.47 0.98
CA GLU A 147 -17.86 -8.66 1.68
C GLU A 147 -17.52 -8.57 3.17
N GLY A 148 -18.55 -8.70 4.01
CA GLY A 148 -18.44 -8.49 5.46
C GLY A 148 -18.36 -9.81 6.23
N GLY A 149 -17.77 -9.75 7.42
CA GLY A 149 -17.60 -10.91 8.29
C GLY A 149 -16.45 -11.82 7.87
N GLU A 150 -16.44 -13.03 8.42
CA GLU A 150 -15.46 -14.05 8.05
C GLU A 150 -15.83 -14.70 6.72
N ILE A 151 -14.88 -14.66 5.79
CA ILE A 151 -14.95 -15.27 4.47
C ILE A 151 -14.06 -16.51 4.49
N GLU A 152 -14.50 -17.61 3.91
CA GLU A 152 -13.71 -18.83 3.79
C GLU A 152 -13.40 -19.14 2.32
N GLU A 153 -12.11 -19.22 2.00
CA GLU A 153 -11.63 -19.63 0.68
C GLU A 153 -10.55 -20.70 0.84
N ASN A 154 -10.72 -21.84 0.17
CA ASN A 154 -9.75 -22.95 0.19
C ASN A 154 -9.34 -23.38 1.61
N GLY A 155 -10.27 -23.36 2.57
CA GLY A 155 -10.03 -23.72 3.98
C GLY A 155 -9.29 -22.64 4.79
N THR A 156 -9.07 -21.46 4.22
CA THR A 156 -8.50 -20.31 4.91
C THR A 156 -9.59 -19.28 5.19
N ARG A 157 -9.80 -18.95 6.47
CA ARG A 157 -10.72 -17.88 6.87
C ARG A 157 -10.02 -16.55 6.93
N TYR A 158 -10.68 -15.48 6.49
CA TYR A 158 -10.16 -14.12 6.58
C TYR A 158 -11.29 -13.08 6.65
N GLU A 159 -10.98 -11.86 7.07
CA GLU A 159 -11.89 -10.73 7.00
C GLU A 159 -11.21 -9.49 6.40
N PHE A 160 -11.99 -8.65 5.71
CA PHE A 160 -11.51 -7.36 5.22
C PHE A 160 -11.71 -6.28 6.27
N GLN A 161 -10.65 -5.53 6.55
CA GLN A 161 -10.63 -4.45 7.52
C GLN A 161 -10.02 -3.19 6.92
N MET A 162 -10.44 -2.03 7.44
CA MET A 162 -9.77 -0.76 7.22
C MET A 162 -9.44 -0.11 8.57
N TRP A 163 -8.24 0.46 8.65
CA TRP A 163 -7.76 1.20 9.82
C TRP A 163 -7.37 2.61 9.39
N GLU A 164 -7.68 3.59 10.22
CA GLU A 164 -7.34 5.00 10.02
C GLU A 164 -6.41 5.51 11.11
N LYS A 165 -5.45 6.35 10.72
CA LYS A 165 -4.52 6.99 11.64
C LYS A 165 -5.25 8.08 12.46
N VAL A 166 -5.10 8.04 13.79
CA VAL A 166 -5.69 9.00 14.76
C VAL A 166 -4.67 10.07 15.13
#